data_AF-A0A545UKJ9-F1
#
_entry.id   AF-A0A545UKJ9-F1
#
_cell.length_a   1.000
_cell.length_b   1.000
_cell.length_c   1.000
_cell.angle_alpha   90.00
_cell.angle_beta   90.00
_cell.angle_gamma   90.00
#
_symmetry.space_group_name_H-M   'P 1'
#
loop_
_entity.id
_entity.type
_entity.pdbx_description
1 polymer ?
#
loop_
_entity_poly.entity_id
_entity_poly.type
_entity_poly.pdbx_seq_one_letter_code
_entity_poly.pdbx_strand_id
1 'polypeptide(L)'
;MEWLPDFLVQLERVANNDGGRHDDDPIKFFTWRGQKIAYFQDMVNVSQMLLAAKHHPNALNRLGLQKLLHDAKTTMSGAFISYAKAIRVCTKLYIKFNDLPDFITGRSDPQVPDDCFDFFKWHGRSVAYIPHRRLVNAGHMFTAVGYTRQTIHMESFGKHFSEKYFHKGSRKFEGTYILYGDAIRVCEDKAIDISQLPAWFEV
;
A
#
# COMPACT_ATOMS: atom_id res chain seq x y z
N MET A 1 -10.72 1.39 29.40
CA MET A 1 -11.98 2.08 29.06
C MET A 1 -12.51 1.41 27.81
N GLU A 2 -13.44 0.48 28.01
CA GLU A 2 -14.01 -0.44 27.01
C GLU A 2 -15.11 0.29 26.23
N TRP A 3 -14.94 0.46 24.91
CA TRP A 3 -15.93 1.08 24.00
C TRP A 3 -16.15 0.24 22.72
N LEU A 4 -15.90 -1.07 22.79
CA LEU A 4 -15.90 -1.98 21.63
C LEU A 4 -17.10 -2.95 21.49
N PRO A 5 -17.83 -3.37 22.54
CA PRO A 5 -18.88 -4.39 22.38
C PRO A 5 -20.13 -3.91 21.60
N ASP A 6 -20.66 -2.74 21.93
CA ASP A 6 -21.96 -2.28 21.40
C ASP A 6 -21.92 -1.92 19.90
N PHE A 7 -20.75 -1.54 19.40
CA PHE A 7 -20.53 -1.15 18.01
C PHE A 7 -20.55 -2.34 17.04
N LEU A 8 -19.93 -3.47 17.41
CA LEU A 8 -19.94 -4.69 16.60
C LEU A 8 -21.36 -5.26 16.47
N VAL A 9 -22.14 -5.17 17.55
CA VAL A 9 -23.55 -5.59 17.57
C VAL A 9 -24.42 -4.69 16.69
N GLN A 10 -24.15 -3.38 16.62
CA GLN A 10 -24.88 -2.47 15.73
C GLN A 10 -24.57 -2.71 14.25
N LEU A 11 -23.31 -2.99 13.89
CA LEU A 11 -22.94 -3.33 12.51
C LEU A 11 -23.57 -4.63 12.03
N GLU A 12 -23.60 -5.67 12.87
CA GLU A 12 -24.29 -6.92 12.55
C GLU A 12 -25.81 -6.74 12.43
N ARG A 13 -26.42 -5.81 13.19
CA ARG A 13 -27.85 -5.51 13.07
C ARG A 13 -28.20 -4.71 11.81
N VAL A 14 -27.38 -3.74 11.42
CA VAL A 14 -27.59 -2.97 10.18
C VAL A 14 -27.43 -3.87 8.95
N ALA A 15 -26.43 -4.76 8.94
CA ALA A 15 -26.26 -5.74 7.86
C ALA A 15 -27.44 -6.73 7.71
N ASN A 16 -28.22 -6.94 8.77
CA ASN A 16 -29.34 -7.89 8.77
C ASN A 16 -30.73 -7.25 8.63
N ASN A 17 -30.88 -5.93 8.70
CA ASN A 17 -32.19 -5.26 8.73
C ASN A 17 -32.58 -4.46 7.48
N ASP A 18 -31.65 -4.14 6.57
CA ASP A 18 -31.98 -3.42 5.35
C ASP A 18 -32.42 -4.38 4.23
N GLY A 19 -33.70 -4.78 4.30
CA GLY A 19 -34.44 -5.39 3.19
C GLY A 19 -34.74 -4.39 2.06
N GLY A 20 -33.71 -3.72 1.55
CA GLY A 20 -33.85 -2.58 0.63
C GLY A 20 -32.77 -2.55 -0.47
N ARG A 21 -32.94 -3.39 -1.49
CA ARG A 21 -32.38 -3.29 -2.86
C ARG A 21 -31.17 -2.35 -3.05
N HIS A 22 -29.97 -2.90 -2.90
CA HIS A 22 -28.91 -2.78 -3.91
C HIS A 22 -28.13 -4.11 -3.93
N ASP A 23 -27.38 -4.38 -4.99
CA ASP A 23 -26.54 -5.57 -5.15
C ASP A 23 -25.44 -5.62 -4.08
N ASP A 24 -25.82 -5.98 -2.85
CA ASP A 24 -25.04 -5.75 -1.65
C ASP A 24 -24.09 -6.91 -1.40
N ASP A 25 -22.84 -6.73 -1.79
CA ASP A 25 -21.76 -7.53 -1.21
C ASP A 25 -21.77 -7.36 0.31
N PRO A 26 -21.98 -8.44 1.09
CA PRO A 26 -22.12 -8.33 2.53
C PRO A 26 -20.83 -7.79 3.14
N ILE A 27 -20.96 -6.93 4.15
CA ILE A 27 -19.82 -6.48 4.94
C ILE A 27 -19.19 -7.70 5.62
N LYS A 28 -17.91 -7.92 5.34
CA LYS A 28 -17.08 -8.99 5.90
C LYS A 28 -16.10 -8.39 6.91
N PHE A 29 -15.51 -9.26 7.73
CA PHE A 29 -14.56 -8.87 8.76
C PHE A 29 -13.31 -9.74 8.71
N PHE A 30 -12.16 -9.13 8.98
CA PHE A 30 -10.93 -9.85 9.30
C PHE A 30 -10.35 -9.31 10.60
N THR A 31 -9.50 -10.10 11.26
CA THR A 31 -8.81 -9.66 12.47
C THR A 31 -7.40 -9.18 12.12
N TRP A 32 -7.04 -7.98 12.56
CA TRP A 32 -5.69 -7.45 12.44
C TRP A 32 -5.29 -6.70 13.71
N ARG A 33 -4.11 -7.03 14.25
CA ARG A 33 -3.59 -6.50 15.53
C ARG A 33 -4.61 -6.61 16.69
N GLY A 34 -5.34 -7.72 16.73
CA GLY A 34 -6.36 -7.98 17.75
C GLY A 34 -7.65 -7.19 17.61
N GLN A 35 -7.86 -6.47 16.50
CA GLN A 35 -9.08 -5.71 16.21
C GLN A 35 -9.81 -6.30 15.01
N LYS A 36 -11.15 -6.31 15.04
CA LYS A 36 -11.97 -6.64 13.88
C LYS A 36 -12.02 -5.45 12.93
N ILE A 37 -11.65 -5.67 11.68
CA ILE A 37 -11.65 -4.68 10.60
C ILE A 37 -12.69 -5.08 9.57
N ALA A 38 -13.60 -4.15 9.27
CA ALA A 38 -14.66 -4.29 8.30
C ALA A 38 -14.13 -4.02 6.88
N TYR A 39 -14.61 -4.79 5.92
CA TYR A 39 -14.35 -4.61 4.50
C TYR A 39 -15.55 -5.09 3.68
N PHE A 40 -15.69 -4.57 2.47
CA PHE A 40 -16.64 -5.05 1.48
C PHE A 40 -16.08 -4.72 0.09
N GLN A 41 -16.31 -5.60 -0.89
CA GLN A 41 -15.71 -5.46 -2.23
C GLN A 41 -14.19 -5.26 -2.15
N ASP A 42 -13.69 -4.18 -2.75
CA ASP A 42 -12.29 -3.77 -2.77
C ASP A 42 -11.98 -2.64 -1.78
N MET A 43 -12.86 -2.43 -0.79
CA MET A 43 -12.76 -1.36 0.20
C MET A 43 -12.60 -1.88 1.62
N VAL A 44 -11.78 -1.19 2.40
CA VAL A 44 -11.54 -1.47 3.82
C VAL A 44 -11.81 -0.24 4.66
N ASN A 45 -12.29 -0.46 5.88
CA ASN A 45 -12.48 0.61 6.86
C ASN A 45 -11.13 1.11 7.40
N VAL A 46 -10.64 2.21 6.85
CA VAL A 46 -9.34 2.77 7.22
C VAL A 46 -9.34 3.32 8.65
N SER A 47 -10.49 3.80 9.15
CA SER A 47 -10.59 4.29 10.52
C SER A 47 -10.29 3.17 11.53
N GLN A 48 -10.83 1.98 11.30
CA GLN A 48 -10.55 0.80 12.13
C GLN A 48 -9.10 0.34 11.98
N MET A 49 -8.52 0.40 10.77
CA MET A 49 -7.10 0.10 10.57
C MET A 49 -6.20 1.05 11.36
N LEU A 50 -6.49 2.35 11.36
CA LEU A 50 -5.72 3.34 12.12
C LEU A 50 -5.79 3.07 13.62
N LEU A 51 -6.99 2.79 14.14
CA LEU A 51 -7.19 2.43 15.55
C LEU A 51 -6.43 1.16 15.94
N ALA A 52 -6.51 0.10 15.11
CA ALA A 52 -5.74 -1.13 15.30
C ALA A 52 -4.23 -0.89 15.27
N ALA A 53 -3.78 0.10 14.50
CA ALA A 53 -2.39 0.53 14.45
C ALA A 53 -1.97 1.45 15.61
N LYS A 54 -2.88 1.78 16.55
CA LYS A 54 -2.69 2.77 17.64
C LYS A 54 -2.49 4.21 17.13
N HIS A 55 -2.99 4.52 15.94
CA HIS A 55 -3.06 5.88 15.42
C HIS A 55 -4.46 6.47 15.64
N HIS A 56 -4.51 7.73 16.07
CA HIS A 56 -5.78 8.44 16.15
C HIS A 56 -6.32 8.71 14.73
N PRO A 57 -7.63 8.60 14.46
CA PRO A 57 -8.20 8.90 13.14
C PRO A 57 -7.84 10.30 12.60
N ASN A 58 -7.63 11.26 13.51
CA ASN A 58 -7.16 12.62 13.21
C ASN A 58 -5.73 12.69 12.63
N ALA A 59 -4.97 11.59 12.63
CA ALA A 59 -3.66 11.52 11.98
C ALA A 59 -3.74 11.82 10.48
N LEU A 60 -4.87 11.49 9.83
CA LEU A 60 -5.12 11.83 8.42
C LEU A 60 -5.16 13.33 8.19
N ASN A 61 -5.77 14.09 9.11
CA ASN A 61 -5.88 15.54 9.02
C ASN A 61 -4.50 16.20 9.20
N ARG A 62 -3.73 15.72 10.18
CA ARG A 62 -2.39 16.26 10.50
C ARG A 62 -1.40 16.13 9.35
N LEU A 63 -1.55 15.10 8.50
CA LEU A 63 -0.67 14.85 7.36
C LEU A 63 -1.24 15.30 6.01
N GLY A 64 -2.37 16.03 5.99
CA GLY A 64 -3.01 16.46 4.74
C GLY A 64 -3.50 15.31 3.87
N LEU A 65 -3.70 14.12 4.46
CA LEU A 65 -4.12 12.90 3.75
C LEU A 65 -5.63 12.83 3.55
N GLN A 66 -6.39 13.88 3.90
CA GLN A 66 -7.82 13.96 3.64
C GLN A 66 -8.17 13.79 2.15
N LYS A 67 -7.28 14.22 1.25
CA LYS A 67 -7.46 13.99 -0.20
C LYS A 67 -7.54 12.51 -0.56
N LEU A 68 -6.94 11.61 0.23
CA LEU A 68 -7.06 10.16 0.03
C LEU A 68 -8.44 9.62 0.45
N LEU A 69 -9.19 10.39 1.24
CA LEU A 69 -10.57 10.09 1.63
C LEU A 69 -11.62 10.71 0.70
N HIS A 70 -11.23 11.39 -0.39
CA HIS A 70 -12.17 12.10 -1.27
C HIS A 70 -13.29 11.20 -1.81
N ASP A 71 -12.99 9.93 -2.07
CA ASP A 71 -13.99 8.96 -2.57
C ASP A 71 -14.40 7.96 -1.48
N ALA A 72 -14.15 8.28 -0.21
CA ALA A 72 -14.47 7.37 0.86
C ALA A 72 -15.98 7.21 0.98
N LYS A 73 -16.47 5.97 0.96
CA LYS A 73 -17.84 5.68 1.38
C LYS A 73 -17.88 5.86 2.90
N THR A 74 -18.33 7.02 3.33
CA THR A 74 -18.53 7.32 4.75
C THR A 74 -19.84 6.70 5.18
N THR A 75 -19.77 5.77 6.12
CA THR A 75 -20.95 5.27 6.82
C THR A 75 -20.90 5.78 8.25
N MET A 76 -21.95 5.54 9.03
CA MET A 76 -21.91 5.79 10.48
C MET A 76 -20.73 5.08 11.17
N SER A 77 -20.11 4.09 10.52
CA SER A 77 -19.12 3.18 11.08
C SER A 77 -17.67 3.48 10.68
N GLY A 78 -17.40 4.59 9.97
CA GLY A 78 -16.07 5.03 9.57
C GLY A 78 -15.91 5.28 8.07
N ALA A 79 -14.66 5.51 7.65
CA ALA A 79 -14.34 5.76 6.25
C ALA A 79 -13.88 4.47 5.55
N PHE A 80 -14.60 4.06 4.50
CA PHE A 80 -14.18 2.97 3.62
C PHE A 80 -13.46 3.51 2.41
N ILE A 81 -12.26 3.01 2.13
CA ILE A 81 -11.45 3.39 0.96
C ILE A 81 -10.91 2.14 0.28
N SER A 82 -10.50 2.27 -0.98
CA SER A 82 -9.87 1.16 -1.70
C SER A 82 -8.66 0.62 -0.95
N TYR A 83 -8.40 -0.68 -1.07
CA TYR A 83 -7.22 -1.32 -0.49
C TYR A 83 -5.92 -0.59 -0.86
N ALA A 84 -5.77 -0.19 -2.12
CA ALA A 84 -4.66 0.63 -2.61
C ALA A 84 -4.44 1.91 -1.78
N LYS A 85 -5.53 2.68 -1.54
CA LYS A 85 -5.49 3.92 -0.75
C LYS A 85 -5.21 3.62 0.72
N ALA A 86 -5.75 2.55 1.28
CA ALA A 86 -5.50 2.16 2.67
C ALA A 86 -4.02 1.80 2.91
N ILE A 87 -3.39 1.09 1.98
CA ILE A 87 -1.95 0.85 2.00
C ILE A 87 -1.16 2.16 1.94
N ARG A 88 -1.54 3.08 1.06
CA ARG A 88 -0.86 4.38 0.95
C ARG A 88 -0.95 5.17 2.25
N VAL A 89 -2.12 5.19 2.89
CA VAL A 89 -2.29 5.77 4.23
C VAL A 89 -1.35 5.11 5.23
N CYS A 90 -1.33 3.78 5.30
CA CYS A 90 -0.45 3.06 6.23
C CYS A 90 1.02 3.39 5.97
N THR A 91 1.43 3.44 4.71
CA THR A 91 2.81 3.77 4.30
C THR A 91 3.20 5.18 4.73
N LYS A 92 2.35 6.19 4.45
CA LYS A 92 2.62 7.59 4.84
C LYS A 92 2.65 7.79 6.35
N LEU A 93 1.97 6.91 7.10
CA LEU A 93 1.95 6.92 8.56
C LEU A 93 3.00 6.00 9.19
N TYR A 94 3.88 5.37 8.40
CA TYR A 94 4.88 4.41 8.89
C TYR A 94 4.26 3.23 9.64
N ILE A 95 3.00 2.89 9.32
CA ILE A 95 2.30 1.75 9.90
C ILE A 95 2.78 0.49 9.19
N LYS A 96 3.48 -0.38 9.92
CA LYS A 96 3.80 -1.73 9.45
C LYS A 96 2.51 -2.50 9.17
N PHE A 97 2.24 -2.83 7.92
CA PHE A 97 1.08 -3.60 7.48
C PHE A 97 1.41 -5.09 7.28
N ASN A 98 2.44 -5.58 7.97
CA ASN A 98 2.67 -7.01 8.12
C ASN A 98 1.40 -7.64 8.72
N ASP A 99 1.11 -8.88 8.31
CA ASP A 99 -0.06 -9.65 8.76
C ASP A 99 -1.42 -9.10 8.29
N LEU A 100 -1.44 -8.11 7.38
CA LEU A 100 -2.66 -7.85 6.62
C LEU A 100 -2.92 -9.02 5.65
N PRO A 101 -4.20 -9.42 5.47
CA PRO A 101 -4.54 -10.44 4.49
C PRO A 101 -4.05 -10.09 3.07
N ASP A 102 -3.66 -11.10 2.30
CA ASP A 102 -3.13 -10.90 0.93
C ASP A 102 -4.12 -10.21 -0.01
N PHE A 103 -5.43 -10.38 0.22
CA PHE A 103 -6.47 -9.69 -0.54
C PHE A 103 -6.49 -8.17 -0.29
N ILE A 104 -6.10 -7.71 0.91
CA ILE A 104 -5.96 -6.28 1.22
C ILE A 104 -4.65 -5.74 0.63
N THR A 105 -3.58 -6.54 0.69
CA THR A 105 -2.29 -6.10 0.15
C THR A 105 -2.18 -6.30 -1.35
N GLY A 106 -3.21 -6.84 -2.01
CA GLY A 106 -3.21 -7.11 -3.44
C GLY A 106 -2.06 -8.00 -3.90
N ARG A 107 -1.37 -8.75 -3.01
CA ARG A 107 -0.18 -9.53 -3.38
C ARG A 107 -0.46 -10.60 -4.43
N SER A 108 -1.71 -11.02 -4.56
CA SER A 108 -2.18 -12.06 -5.47
C SER A 108 -2.61 -11.55 -6.86
N ASP A 109 -2.70 -10.22 -7.06
CA ASP A 109 -3.25 -9.66 -8.31
C ASP A 109 -2.15 -9.50 -9.40
N PRO A 110 -2.29 -10.10 -10.59
CA PRO A 110 -1.34 -9.87 -11.68
C PRO A 110 -1.37 -8.43 -12.25
N GLN A 111 -2.44 -7.66 -12.06
CA GLN A 111 -2.56 -6.28 -12.53
C GLN A 111 -2.66 -5.30 -11.36
N VAL A 112 -1.54 -4.64 -11.03
CA VAL A 112 -1.52 -3.57 -10.03
C VAL A 112 -2.09 -2.29 -10.66
N PRO A 113 -3.21 -1.73 -10.14
CA PRO A 113 -3.75 -0.48 -10.66
C PRO A 113 -2.82 0.71 -10.38
N ASP A 114 -2.88 1.75 -11.24
CA ASP A 114 -2.03 2.95 -11.17
C ASP A 114 -2.11 3.70 -9.82
N ASP A 115 -3.19 3.57 -9.06
CA ASP A 115 -3.39 4.23 -7.77
C ASP A 115 -2.66 3.56 -6.59
N CYS A 116 -2.16 2.34 -6.80
CA CYS A 116 -1.29 1.59 -5.90
C CYS A 116 0.15 2.08 -5.89
N PHE A 117 0.54 2.87 -6.89
CA PHE A 117 1.90 3.38 -7.02
C PHE A 117 2.06 4.69 -6.25
N ASP A 118 3.26 4.90 -5.72
CA ASP A 118 3.68 6.16 -5.15
C ASP A 118 5.11 6.48 -5.63
N PHE A 119 5.60 7.67 -5.29
CA PHE A 119 6.93 8.12 -5.66
C PHE A 119 7.71 8.58 -4.43
N PHE A 120 9.00 8.26 -4.41
CA PHE A 120 9.97 8.94 -3.56
C PHE A 120 11.01 9.66 -4.42
N LYS A 121 11.74 10.60 -3.80
CA LYS A 121 12.84 11.32 -4.45
C LYS A 121 14.17 10.70 -4.03
N TRP A 122 15.03 10.40 -4.99
CA TRP A 122 16.39 9.91 -4.76
C TRP A 122 17.31 10.45 -5.85
N HIS A 123 18.44 11.05 -5.45
CA HIS A 123 19.33 11.82 -6.33
C HIS A 123 18.58 12.82 -7.24
N GLY A 124 17.58 13.51 -6.67
CA GLY A 124 16.75 14.49 -7.38
C GLY A 124 15.71 13.89 -8.36
N ARG A 125 15.71 12.58 -8.60
CA ARG A 125 14.78 11.91 -9.51
C ARG A 125 13.63 11.25 -8.77
N SER A 126 12.48 11.14 -9.43
CA SER A 126 11.33 10.42 -8.90
C SER A 126 11.48 8.92 -9.18
N VAL A 127 11.43 8.09 -8.15
CA VAL A 127 11.43 6.64 -8.24
C VAL A 127 10.03 6.13 -7.93
N ALA A 128 9.45 5.36 -8.86
CA ALA A 128 8.14 4.77 -8.68
C ALA A 128 8.26 3.51 -7.83
N TYR A 129 7.29 3.27 -6.95
CA TYR A 129 7.28 2.09 -6.10
C TYR A 129 5.85 1.67 -5.73
N ILE A 130 5.71 0.40 -5.35
CA ILE A 130 4.45 -0.22 -4.89
C ILE A 130 4.65 -0.54 -3.40
N PRO A 131 4.12 0.30 -2.49
CA PRO A 131 4.42 0.19 -1.07
C PRO A 131 4.09 -1.18 -0.46
N HIS A 132 2.90 -1.73 -0.74
CA HIS A 132 2.45 -2.98 -0.12
C HIS A 132 3.22 -4.22 -0.57
N ARG A 133 3.68 -4.23 -1.83
CA ARG A 133 4.50 -5.34 -2.37
C ARG A 133 5.98 -5.14 -2.08
N ARG A 134 6.37 -3.99 -1.53
CA ARG A 134 7.77 -3.60 -1.36
C ARG A 134 8.56 -3.67 -2.65
N LEU A 135 7.91 -3.29 -3.74
CA LEU A 135 8.53 -3.29 -5.05
C LEU A 135 8.92 -1.88 -5.47
N VAL A 136 10.08 -1.73 -6.09
CA VAL A 136 10.56 -0.47 -6.68
C VAL A 136 10.83 -0.66 -8.16
N ASN A 137 10.56 0.39 -8.95
CA ASN A 137 10.89 0.39 -10.36
C ASN A 137 12.42 0.47 -10.52
N ALA A 138 13.02 -0.66 -10.88
CA ALA A 138 14.46 -0.82 -11.04
C ALA A 138 15.04 0.17 -12.06
N GLY A 139 14.32 0.39 -13.17
CA GLY A 139 14.72 1.35 -14.19
C GLY A 139 14.80 2.77 -13.64
N HIS A 140 13.82 3.19 -12.83
CA HIS A 140 13.84 4.51 -12.20
C HIS A 140 14.97 4.65 -11.18
N MET A 141 15.21 3.63 -10.34
CA MET A 141 16.32 3.64 -9.39
C MET A 141 17.67 3.79 -10.10
N PHE A 142 18.01 2.90 -11.03
CA PHE A 142 19.33 2.92 -11.65
C PHE A 142 19.55 4.15 -12.53
N THR A 143 18.50 4.66 -13.17
CA THR A 143 18.60 5.94 -13.90
C THR A 143 18.76 7.15 -12.98
N ALA A 144 18.33 7.08 -11.72
CA ALA A 144 18.57 8.13 -10.71
C ALA A 144 20.05 8.31 -10.41
N VAL A 145 20.82 7.22 -10.46
CA VAL A 145 22.27 7.18 -10.19
C VAL A 145 23.12 7.15 -11.47
N GLY A 146 22.53 7.54 -12.60
CA GLY A 146 23.27 7.77 -13.85
C GLY A 146 23.39 6.57 -14.80
N TYR A 147 22.80 5.42 -14.48
CA TYR A 147 22.83 4.28 -15.39
C TYR A 147 21.87 4.49 -16.57
N THR A 148 22.33 4.13 -17.76
CA THR A 148 21.48 4.12 -18.95
C THR A 148 20.68 2.82 -19.03
N ARG A 149 19.58 2.80 -19.79
CA ARG A 149 18.82 1.56 -20.06
C ARG A 149 19.70 0.46 -20.64
N GLN A 150 20.67 0.82 -21.47
CA GLN A 150 21.62 -0.12 -22.07
C GLN A 150 22.54 -0.71 -21.00
N THR A 151 23.08 0.11 -20.09
CA THR A 151 23.91 -0.36 -18.97
C THR A 151 23.12 -1.31 -18.06
N ILE A 152 21.86 -0.98 -17.77
CA ILE A 152 20.97 -1.82 -16.94
C ILE A 152 20.75 -3.20 -17.57
N HIS A 153 20.55 -3.26 -18.89
CA HIS A 153 20.42 -4.52 -19.61
C HIS A 153 21.74 -5.31 -19.66
N MET A 154 22.86 -4.63 -19.89
CA MET A 154 24.19 -5.26 -20.02
C MET A 154 24.72 -5.81 -18.70
N GLU A 155 24.47 -5.13 -17.58
CA GLU A 155 24.96 -5.55 -16.26
C GLU A 155 24.24 -6.77 -15.70
N SER A 156 23.23 -7.31 -16.40
CA SER A 156 22.54 -8.55 -16.01
C SER A 156 22.02 -8.54 -14.56
N PHE A 157 21.60 -7.36 -14.07
CA PHE A 157 21.05 -7.21 -12.70
C PHE A 157 19.95 -8.21 -12.38
N GLY A 158 19.28 -8.74 -13.42
CA GLY A 158 18.31 -9.80 -13.33
C GLY A 158 18.76 -11.07 -12.60
N LYS A 159 20.05 -11.31 -12.36
CA LYS A 159 20.54 -12.43 -11.53
C LYS A 159 20.39 -12.19 -10.02
N HIS A 160 20.29 -10.93 -9.59
CA HIS A 160 20.15 -10.55 -8.18
C HIS A 160 18.70 -10.42 -7.73
N PHE A 161 17.74 -10.53 -8.66
CA PHE A 161 16.33 -10.32 -8.35
C PHE A 161 15.66 -11.68 -8.11
N SER A 162 15.23 -11.90 -6.87
CA SER A 162 14.45 -13.08 -6.48
C SER A 162 13.05 -13.05 -7.10
N GLU A 163 12.48 -11.86 -7.28
CA GLU A 163 11.18 -11.64 -7.90
C GLU A 163 11.23 -10.45 -8.85
N LYS A 164 10.50 -10.54 -9.98
CA LYS A 164 10.33 -9.46 -10.94
C LYS A 164 8.88 -9.34 -11.34
N TYR A 165 8.36 -8.12 -11.28
CA TYR A 165 7.03 -7.76 -11.76
C TYR A 165 7.17 -6.75 -12.90
N PHE A 166 6.57 -7.03 -14.06
CA PHE A 166 6.54 -6.06 -15.15
C PHE A 166 5.18 -5.37 -15.16
N HIS A 167 5.18 -4.04 -15.02
CA HIS A 167 3.98 -3.24 -15.14
C HIS A 167 3.91 -2.57 -16.51
N LYS A 168 2.83 -2.85 -17.25
CA LYS A 168 2.49 -2.21 -18.52
C LYS A 168 1.31 -1.28 -18.28
N GLY A 169 1.56 0.03 -18.23
CA GLY A 169 0.55 1.03 -17.89
C GLY A 169 0.99 2.44 -18.28
N SER A 170 0.63 3.44 -17.48
CA SER A 170 1.08 4.81 -17.74
C SER A 170 2.60 4.88 -17.82
N ARG A 171 3.17 5.66 -18.76
CA ARG A 171 4.63 5.79 -18.96
C ARG A 171 5.40 6.13 -17.67
N LYS A 172 4.76 6.78 -16.70
CA LYS A 172 5.34 7.15 -15.40
C LYS A 172 5.44 5.98 -14.41
N PHE A 173 4.74 4.89 -14.65
CA PHE A 173 4.76 3.67 -13.83
C PHE A 173 5.28 2.46 -14.60
N GLU A 174 5.34 2.54 -15.93
CA GLU A 174 5.84 1.46 -16.78
C GLU A 174 7.26 1.04 -16.40
N GLY A 175 7.49 -0.28 -16.36
CA GLY A 175 8.82 -0.84 -16.16
C GLY A 175 8.86 -2.11 -15.31
N THR A 176 10.09 -2.52 -14.99
CA THR A 176 10.35 -3.68 -14.15
C THR A 176 10.47 -3.27 -12.70
N TYR A 177 9.62 -3.87 -11.87
CA TYR A 177 9.56 -3.73 -10.44
C TYR A 177 10.23 -4.93 -9.77
N ILE A 178 11.05 -4.65 -8.77
CA ILE A 178 11.83 -5.65 -8.03
C ILE A 178 11.66 -5.42 -6.53
N LEU A 179 11.89 -6.44 -5.71
CA LEU A 179 11.88 -6.26 -4.26
C LEU A 179 12.90 -5.21 -3.87
N TYR A 180 12.50 -4.32 -2.96
CA TYR A 180 13.35 -3.24 -2.47
C TYR A 180 14.64 -3.78 -1.86
N GLY A 181 14.58 -4.88 -1.11
CA GLY A 181 15.76 -5.54 -0.55
C GLY A 181 16.75 -6.01 -1.63
N ASP A 182 16.26 -6.53 -2.76
CA ASP A 182 17.14 -6.90 -3.87
C ASP A 182 17.73 -5.66 -4.56
N ALA A 183 16.97 -4.56 -4.65
CA ALA A 183 17.48 -3.30 -5.16
C ALA A 183 18.60 -2.73 -4.28
N ILE A 184 18.46 -2.80 -2.95
CA ILE A 184 19.50 -2.40 -1.99
C ILE A 184 20.75 -3.26 -2.15
N ARG A 185 20.62 -4.59 -2.19
CA ARG A 185 21.76 -5.50 -2.42
C ARG A 185 22.53 -5.16 -3.69
N VAL A 186 21.82 -4.85 -4.77
CA VAL A 186 22.48 -4.42 -6.02
C VAL A 186 23.18 -3.08 -5.85
N CYS A 187 22.61 -2.14 -5.10
CA CYS A 187 23.28 -0.86 -4.83
C CYS A 187 24.55 -1.08 -4.00
N GLU A 188 24.51 -1.93 -2.99
CA GLU A 188 25.66 -2.30 -2.16
C GLU A 188 26.76 -2.99 -2.98
N ASP A 189 26.40 -4.01 -3.77
CA ASP A 189 27.33 -4.74 -4.66
C ASP A 189 28.05 -3.81 -5.66
N LYS A 190 27.41 -2.69 -6.02
CA LYS A 190 27.90 -1.71 -6.98
C LYS A 190 28.47 -0.44 -6.33
N ALA A 191 28.58 -0.41 -5.00
CA ALA A 191 29.00 0.75 -4.23
C ALA A 191 28.22 2.04 -4.59
N ILE A 192 26.94 1.90 -4.88
CA ILE A 192 26.01 3.01 -5.14
C ILE A 192 25.55 3.57 -3.79
N ASP A 193 25.57 4.90 -3.68
CA ASP A 193 25.14 5.60 -2.47
C ASP A 193 23.65 5.39 -2.19
N ILE A 194 23.34 4.65 -1.13
CA ILE A 194 21.96 4.40 -0.67
C ILE A 194 21.46 5.48 0.31
N SER A 195 22.23 6.56 0.54
CA SER A 195 21.77 7.67 1.35
C SER A 195 20.47 8.25 0.77
N GLN A 196 19.59 8.74 1.65
CA GLN A 196 18.27 9.31 1.30
C GLN A 196 17.24 8.29 0.80
N LEU A 197 17.59 7.00 0.70
CA LEU A 197 16.61 5.97 0.42
C LEU A 197 15.64 5.80 1.62
N PRO A 198 14.34 5.56 1.35
CA PRO A 198 13.36 5.30 2.40
C PRO A 198 13.71 4.10 3.29
N ALA A 199 13.86 4.33 4.60
CA ALA A 199 14.05 3.25 5.59
C ALA A 199 12.79 2.37 5.81
N TRP A 200 11.65 2.74 5.20
CA TRP A 200 10.33 2.19 5.55
C TRP A 200 10.10 0.77 5.02
N PHE A 201 11.08 0.24 4.29
CA PHE A 201 11.09 -1.13 3.75
C PHE A 201 11.95 -2.10 4.57
N GLU A 202 12.64 -1.62 5.61
CA GLU A 202 13.41 -2.48 6.49
C GLU A 202 12.48 -3.41 7.29
N VAL A 203 12.73 -4.71 7.14
CA VAL A 203 12.13 -5.81 7.90
C VAL A 203 13.00 -6.05 9.11
#